data_AF-A0A967MU73-F1
#
_entry.id   AF-A0A967MU73-F1
#
_cell.length_a   1.000
_cell.length_b   1.000
_cell.length_c   1.000
_cell.angle_alpha   90.00
_cell.angle_beta   90.00
_cell.angle_gamma   90.00
#
_symmetry.space_group_name_H-M   'P 1'
#
loop_
_entity.id
_entity.type
_entity.pdbx_description
1 polymer ?
#
loop_
_entity_poly.entity_id
_entity_poly.type
_entity_poly.pdbx_seq_one_letter_code
_entity_poly.pdbx_strand_id
1 'polypeptide(L)' 'MRNTPEGREFVRVAASEGVKSVIAKRDGPFADYSQAPKDEQPRRRSGPR' A
#
# COMPACT_ATOMS: atom_id res chain seq x y z
N MET A 1 4.59 10.66 -9.44
CA MET A 1 4.25 11.31 -10.74
C MET A 1 3.42 10.33 -11.57
N ARG A 2 2.32 10.75 -12.20
CA ARG A 2 1.42 9.85 -12.94
C ARG A 2 1.79 9.66 -14.43
N ASN A 3 2.65 10.54 -14.96
CA ASN A 3 2.97 10.59 -16.40
C ASN A 3 4.33 10.00 -16.78
N THR A 4 5.08 9.45 -15.82
CA THR A 4 6.33 8.73 -16.10
C THR A 4 6.03 7.27 -16.47
N PRO A 5 6.96 6.53 -17.10
CA PRO A 5 6.79 5.11 -17.38
C PRO A 5 6.44 4.28 -16.14
N GLU A 6 7.08 4.57 -15.01
CA GLU A 6 6.84 3.88 -13.72
C GLU A 6 5.44 4.18 -13.18
N GLY A 7 4.99 5.43 -13.32
CA GLY A 7 3.64 5.83 -12.94
C GLY A 7 2.56 5.13 -13.78
N ARG A 8 2.82 4.97 -15.08
CA ARG A 8 1.93 4.22 -15.98
C ARG A 8 1.92 2.73 -15.64
N GLU A 9 3.07 2.16 -15.31
CA GLU A 9 3.16 0.76 -14.88
C GLU A 9 2.38 0.53 -13.59
N PHE A 10 2.54 1.42 -12.61
CA PHE A 10 1.77 1.37 -11.36
C PHE A 10 0.26 1.31 -11.62
N VAL A 11 -0.26 2.16 -12.52
CA VAL A 11 -1.70 2.18 -12.86
C VAL A 11 -2.14 0.88 -13.55
N ARG A 12 -1.33 0.36 -14.48
CA ARG A 12 -1.62 -0.90 -15.17
C ARG A 12 -1.70 -2.08 -14.20
N VAL A 13 -0.72 -2.21 -13.31
CA VAL A 13 -0.70 -3.26 -12.27
C VAL A 13 -1.84 -3.06 -11.26
N ALA A 14 -2.14 -1.82 -10.87
CA ALA A 14 -3.27 -1.54 -9.99
C ALA A 14 -4.62 -1.97 -10.59
N ALA A 15 -4.78 -1.80 -11.90
CA ALA A 15 -5.99 -2.19 -12.62
C ALA A 15 -6.12 -3.72 -12.74
N SER A 16 -5.03 -4.46 -12.92
CA SER A 16 -5.05 -5.92 -13.07
C SER A 16 -5.01 -6.69 -11.74
N GLU A 17 -4.26 -6.22 -10.76
CA GLU A 17 -3.98 -6.93 -9.50
C GLU A 17 -4.63 -6.28 -8.27
N GLY A 18 -5.27 -5.11 -8.46
CA GLY A 18 -5.86 -4.33 -7.40
C GLY A 18 -4.88 -3.39 -6.71
N VAL A 19 -5.43 -2.27 -6.24
CA VAL A 19 -4.68 -1.18 -5.61
C VAL A 19 -3.89 -1.63 -4.38
N LYS A 20 -4.45 -2.54 -3.57
CA LYS A 20 -3.79 -3.03 -2.36
C LYS A 20 -2.51 -3.82 -2.66
N SER A 21 -2.51 -4.62 -3.72
CA SER A 21 -1.35 -5.45 -4.12
C SER A 21 -0.16 -4.57 -4.52
N VAL A 22 -0.40 -3.60 -5.42
CA VAL A 22 0.67 -2.73 -5.93
C VAL A 22 1.22 -1.80 -4.84
N ILE A 23 0.39 -1.34 -3.90
CA ILE A 23 0.83 -0.57 -2.73
C ILE A 23 1.74 -1.42 -1.85
N ALA A 24 1.36 -2.68 -1.57
CA ALA A 24 2.20 -3.54 -0.75
C ALA A 24 3.55 -3.87 -1.37
N LYS A 25 3.60 -4.11 -2.68
CA LYS A 25 4.87 -4.30 -3.41
C LYS A 25 5.73 -3.05 -3.38
N ARG A 26 5.14 -1.86 -3.55
CA ARG A 26 5.84 -0.57 -3.56
C ARG A 26 6.41 -0.22 -2.19
N ASP A 27 5.60 -0.40 -1.14
CA ASP A 27 5.91 0.09 0.20
C ASP A 27 6.61 -0.97 1.07
N GLY A 28 6.48 -2.26 0.74
CA GLY A 28 7.10 -3.37 1.48
C GLY A 28 8.61 -3.20 1.76
N PRO A 29 9.43 -2.75 0.80
CA PRO A 29 10.86 -2.48 1.04
C PRO A 29 11.16 -1.42 2.10
N PHE A 30 10.19 -0.56 2.44
CA PHE A 30 10.34 0.53 3.39
C PHE A 30 9.87 0.17 4.81
N ALA A 31 9.55 -1.12 5.05
CA ALA A 31 9.13 -1.64 6.35
C ALA A 31 7.98 -0.84 6.98
N ASP A 32 6.90 -0.65 6.21
CA ASP A 32 5.70 0.03 6.69
C ASP A 32 5.07 -0.74 7.88
N TYR A 33 4.93 -0.07 9.02
CA TYR A 33 4.30 -0.58 10.24
C TYR A 33 2.88 -1.07 10.01
N SER A 34 2.18 -0.57 8.99
CA SER A 34 0.84 -1.05 8.61
C SER A 34 0.85 -2.47 8.03
N GLN A 35 2.03 -2.96 7.62
CA GLN A 35 2.26 -4.29 7.06
C GLN A 35 2.94 -5.26 8.03
N ALA A 36 3.30 -4.80 9.23
CA ALA A 36 3.88 -5.63 10.28
C ALA A 36 2.88 -6.73 10.73
N PRO A 37 3.33 -7.79 11.43
CA PRO A 37 2.45 -8.70 12.14
C PRO A 37 1.39 -7.97 12.97
N LYS A 38 0.21 -8.58 13.13
CA LYS A 38 -0.97 -7.90 13.70
C LYS A 38 -0.75 -7.39 15.13
N ASP A 39 0.12 -8.05 15.88
CA ASP A 39 0.56 -7.72 17.22
C ASP A 39 1.53 -6.52 17.27
N GLU A 40 2.19 -6.21 16.17
CA GLU A 40 3.08 -5.05 16.01
C GLU A 40 2.37 -3.83 15.37
N GLN A 41 1.20 -4.04 14.76
CA GLN A 41 0.42 -2.95 14.16
C GLN A 41 -0.17 -1.99 15.21
N PRO A 42 -0.23 -0.68 14.91
CA PRO A 42 -0.82 0.30 15.82
C PRO A 42 -2.31 0.00 16.05
N ARG A 43 -2.75 0.09 17.32
CA ARG A 43 -4.16 -0.09 17.67
C ARG A 43 -5.00 0.98 16.99
N ARG A 44 -6.01 0.54 16.23
CA ARG A 44 -6.96 1.43 15.57
C ARG A 44 -7.73 2.19 16.66
N ARG A 45 -7.54 3.51 16.75
CA ARG A 45 -8.33 4.35 17.67
C ARG A 45 -9.77 4.33 17.19
N SER A 46 -10.68 3.74 17.97
CA SER A 46 -12.11 3.87 17.77
C SER A 46 -12.49 5.33 18.07
N GLY A 47 -12.54 6.17 17.04
CA GLY A 47 -13.12 7.51 17.14
C GLY A 47 -14.63 7.42 17.39
N PRO A 48 -15.24 8.45 18.02
CA PRO A 48 -16.69 8.47 18.18
C PRO A 48 -17.34 8.45 16.79
N ARG A 49 -18.32 7.55 16.61
CA ARG A 49 -19.19 7.50 15.44
C ARG A 49 -20.14 8.70 15.42
#